data_AF-A0A6A8V8B7-F1
#
_entry.id   AF-A0A6A8V8B7-F1
#
_cell.length_a   1.000
_cell.length_b   1.000
_cell.length_c   1.000
_cell.angle_alpha   90.00
_cell.angle_beta   90.00
_cell.angle_gamma   90.00
#
_symmetry.space_group_name_H-M   'P 1'
#
loop_
_entity.id
_entity.type
_entity.pdbx_description
1 polymer ?
#
loop_
_entity_poly.entity_id
_entity_poly.type
_entity_poly.pdbx_seq_one_letter_code
_entity_poly.pdbx_strand_id
1 'polypeptide(L)'
;MDACTKVLVYGNFDGFAHSTDDSLLISIVLDGGEKVEISEEFVVSADQMVNKYKIKLKDVIERIEKFDLATKAVWINEILNKLGSDYGLYKYYTGYKQGKIDGAIEPQKVTIPQFVADWIEYAKFEDYHLLGGMDSIAISGRKNLDEWFRDNDDNMDLFARAWLDGYTVEKEPKYTVKLKNTDDYLVKTNNDDYRFYNNIYTNRRKHTRKEIENAGFGWVFSCEGVEVEEVGK
;
A
#
# COMPACT_ATOMS: atom_id res chain seq x y z
N MET A 1 -6.44 -58.80 -18.54
CA MET A 1 -5.78 -58.12 -17.41
C MET A 1 -6.88 -57.77 -16.44
N ASP A 2 -7.05 -58.59 -15.42
CA ASP A 2 -8.11 -58.43 -14.44
C ASP A 2 -7.90 -57.13 -13.65
N ALA A 3 -9.00 -56.47 -13.32
CA ALA A 3 -9.00 -55.24 -12.53
C ALA A 3 -8.52 -55.55 -11.11
N CYS A 4 -7.21 -55.40 -10.85
CA CYS A 4 -6.67 -55.52 -9.50
C CYS A 4 -7.29 -54.45 -8.60
N THR A 5 -8.00 -54.90 -7.56
CA THR A 5 -8.51 -54.04 -6.50
C THR A 5 -7.45 -53.89 -5.42
N LYS A 6 -7.05 -52.64 -5.13
CA LYS A 6 -6.14 -52.35 -4.01
C LYS A 6 -6.92 -52.38 -2.70
N VAL A 7 -6.43 -53.13 -1.72
CA VAL A 7 -7.03 -53.26 -0.39
C VAL A 7 -6.04 -52.82 0.70
N LEU A 8 -6.57 -52.39 1.84
CA LEU A 8 -5.78 -52.01 3.02
C LEU A 8 -5.93 -53.11 4.06
N VAL A 9 -4.81 -53.66 4.52
CA VAL A 9 -4.76 -54.72 5.53
C VAL A 9 -4.24 -54.11 6.84
N TYR A 10 -4.97 -54.33 7.93
CA TYR A 10 -4.61 -53.88 9.28
C TYR A 10 -4.25 -55.10 10.14
N GLY A 11 -3.08 -55.07 10.78
CA GLY A 11 -2.59 -56.11 11.67
C GLY A 11 -1.21 -55.76 12.24
N ASN A 12 -0.69 -56.64 13.11
CA ASN A 12 0.64 -56.49 13.70
C ASN A 12 1.69 -57.21 12.85
N PHE A 13 2.82 -56.55 12.60
CA PHE A 13 3.95 -57.16 11.92
C PHE A 13 4.57 -58.26 12.81
N ASP A 14 4.68 -59.46 12.25
CA ASP A 14 5.15 -60.66 12.95
C ASP A 14 6.40 -61.26 12.28
N GLY A 15 7.17 -60.41 11.58
CA GLY A 15 8.44 -60.78 10.96
C GLY A 15 8.34 -61.15 9.49
N PHE A 16 9.34 -61.91 9.02
CA PHE A 16 9.45 -62.34 7.63
C PHE A 16 9.34 -63.86 7.52
N ALA A 17 8.76 -64.32 6.43
CA ALA A 17 8.73 -65.72 6.03
C ALA A 17 9.42 -65.89 4.68
N HIS A 18 9.98 -67.07 4.43
CA HIS A 18 10.55 -67.42 3.14
C HIS A 18 9.54 -68.25 2.36
N SER A 19 9.21 -67.79 1.16
CA SER A 19 8.45 -68.57 0.19
C SER A 19 9.29 -69.73 -0.36
N THR A 20 8.65 -70.71 -0.96
CA THR A 20 9.32 -71.84 -1.65
C THR A 20 10.19 -71.42 -2.83
N ASP A 21 10.05 -70.17 -3.29
CA ASP A 21 10.85 -69.55 -4.35
C ASP A 21 11.90 -68.54 -3.81
N ASP A 22 12.23 -68.61 -2.52
CA ASP A 22 13.13 -67.70 -1.79
C ASP A 22 12.67 -66.23 -1.75
N SER A 23 11.45 -65.92 -2.20
CA SER A 23 10.89 -64.59 -2.07
C SER A 23 10.61 -64.24 -0.61
N LEU A 24 10.91 -63.00 -0.25
CA LEU A 24 10.74 -62.49 1.11
C LEU A 24 9.26 -62.11 1.31
N LEU A 25 8.57 -62.84 2.19
CA LEU A 25 7.19 -62.60 2.54
C LEU A 25 7.13 -61.83 3.86
N ILE A 26 6.30 -60.79 3.91
CA ILE A 26 5.96 -60.06 5.12
C ILE A 26 4.82 -60.79 5.82
N SER A 27 5.04 -61.15 7.08
CA SER A 27 4.06 -61.80 7.92
C SER A 27 3.29 -60.77 8.75
N ILE A 28 1.96 -60.80 8.63
CA ILE A 28 1.05 -59.91 9.37
C ILE A 28 0.03 -60.76 10.14
N VAL A 29 -0.08 -60.55 11.44
CA VAL A 29 -1.13 -61.12 12.28
C VAL A 29 -2.28 -60.14 12.35
N LEU A 30 -3.44 -60.54 11.82
CA LEU A 30 -4.68 -59.76 11.86
C LEU A 30 -5.25 -59.72 13.27
N ASP A 31 -6.15 -58.78 13.56
CA ASP A 31 -6.79 -58.64 14.87
C ASP A 31 -7.57 -59.89 15.32
N GLY A 32 -8.01 -60.71 14.35
CA GLY A 32 -8.63 -62.01 14.60
C GLY A 32 -7.66 -63.14 14.97
N GLY A 33 -6.35 -62.87 15.01
CA GLY A 33 -5.29 -63.86 15.26
C GLY A 33 -4.86 -64.66 14.03
N GLU A 34 -5.50 -64.45 12.87
CA GLU A 34 -5.11 -65.08 11.61
C GLU A 34 -3.82 -64.47 11.06
N LYS A 35 -2.96 -65.31 10.49
CA LYS A 35 -1.69 -64.91 9.90
C LYS A 35 -1.81 -64.85 8.38
N VAL A 36 -1.42 -63.72 7.80
CA VAL A 36 -1.38 -63.50 6.35
C VAL A 36 0.05 -63.19 5.93
N GLU A 37 0.53 -63.88 4.90
CA GLU A 37 1.88 -63.71 4.35
C GLU A 37 1.77 -63.08 2.96
N ILE A 38 2.39 -61.92 2.76
CA ILE A 38 2.29 -61.11 1.54
C ILE A 38 3.70 -60.87 1.00
N SER A 39 3.92 -61.07 -0.30
CA SER A 39 5.21 -60.74 -0.94
C SER A 39 5.55 -59.27 -0.75
N GLU A 40 6.79 -58.98 -0.36
CA GLU A 40 7.29 -57.63 -0.11
C GLU A 40 7.04 -56.68 -1.29
N GLU A 41 7.07 -57.19 -2.52
CA GLU A 41 6.83 -56.42 -3.74
C GLU A 41 5.42 -55.80 -3.82
N PHE A 42 4.46 -56.32 -3.06
CA PHE A 42 3.07 -55.83 -2.99
C PHE A 42 2.78 -55.02 -1.72
N VAL A 43 3.75 -54.84 -0.82
CA VAL A 43 3.59 -54.10 0.42
C VAL A 43 4.18 -52.70 0.27
N VAL A 44 3.36 -51.69 0.60
CA VAL A 44 3.80 -50.29 0.69
C VAL A 44 3.78 -49.89 2.14
N SER A 45 4.86 -49.26 2.63
CA SER A 45 4.91 -48.75 4.00
C SER A 45 3.75 -47.78 4.26
N ALA A 46 3.12 -47.90 5.43
CA ALA A 46 2.06 -46.99 5.87
C ALA A 46 2.52 -45.52 5.88
N ASP A 47 3.82 -45.26 6.09
CA ASP A 47 4.39 -43.91 6.05
C ASP A 47 4.39 -43.28 4.65
N GLN A 48 4.33 -44.11 3.60
CA GLN A 48 4.24 -43.68 2.20
C GLN A 48 2.78 -43.50 1.75
N MET A 49 1.81 -43.97 2.54
CA MET A 49 0.38 -43.77 2.27
C MET A 49 -0.09 -42.39 2.74
N VAL A 50 -0.34 -41.48 1.80
CA VAL A 50 -1.03 -40.22 2.11
C VAL A 50 -2.50 -40.53 2.38
N ASN A 51 -2.86 -40.64 3.67
CA ASN A 51 -4.26 -40.77 4.07
C ASN A 51 -5.00 -39.46 3.74
N LYS A 52 -5.93 -39.52 2.78
CA LYS A 52 -6.75 -38.38 2.32
C LYS A 52 -7.45 -37.62 3.46
N TYR A 53 -7.67 -38.28 4.60
CA TYR A 53 -8.34 -37.72 5.77
C TYR A 53 -7.39 -37.21 6.86
N LYS A 54 -6.06 -37.24 6.65
CA LYS A 54 -5.05 -36.88 7.65
C LYS A 54 -3.89 -36.05 7.07
N ILE A 55 -4.22 -34.95 6.38
CA ILE A 55 -3.24 -33.97 5.90
C ILE A 55 -2.64 -33.23 7.12
N LYS A 56 -1.30 -33.18 7.24
CA LYS A 56 -0.63 -32.41 8.30
C LYS A 56 -0.31 -31.01 7.81
N LEU A 57 -0.23 -30.04 8.73
CA LEU A 57 0.12 -28.65 8.41
C LEU A 57 1.42 -28.53 7.61
N LYS A 58 2.44 -29.34 7.93
CA LYS A 58 3.72 -29.37 7.21
C LYS A 58 3.55 -29.70 5.71
N ASP A 59 2.61 -30.59 5.37
CA ASP A 59 2.38 -31.03 3.98
C ASP A 59 1.68 -29.92 3.18
N VAL A 60 0.81 -29.14 3.84
CA VAL A 60 0.17 -27.95 3.27
C VAL A 60 1.20 -26.86 3.01
N ILE A 61 2.12 -26.61 3.96
CA ILE A 61 3.18 -25.61 3.83
C ILE A 61 4.11 -25.97 2.66
N GLU A 62 4.62 -27.19 2.62
CA GLU A 62 5.53 -27.63 1.56
C GLU A 62 4.89 -27.50 0.16
N ARG A 63 3.57 -27.70 0.07
CA ARG A 63 2.83 -27.50 -1.19
C ARG A 63 2.72 -26.03 -1.58
N ILE A 64 2.45 -25.13 -0.62
CA ILE A 64 2.34 -23.69 -0.87
C ILE A 64 3.72 -23.10 -1.22
N GLU A 65 4.81 -23.59 -0.62
CA GLU A 65 6.16 -23.11 -0.91
C GLU A 65 6.57 -23.28 -2.38
N LYS A 66 6.05 -24.32 -3.04
CA LYS A 66 6.29 -24.61 -4.47
C LYS A 66 5.57 -23.66 -5.43
N PHE A 67 4.66 -22.82 -4.96
CA PHE A 67 3.93 -21.86 -5.80
C PHE A 67 4.71 -20.57 -6.08
N ASP A 68 4.37 -19.91 -7.19
CA ASP A 68 4.81 -18.54 -7.46
C ASP A 68 4.15 -17.54 -6.49
N LEU A 69 4.68 -16.32 -6.43
CA LEU A 69 4.24 -15.30 -5.48
C LEU A 69 2.76 -14.92 -5.64
N ALA A 70 2.25 -14.84 -6.87
CA ALA A 70 0.85 -14.48 -7.10
C ALA A 70 -0.08 -15.62 -6.65
N THR A 71 0.27 -16.86 -6.98
CA THR A 71 -0.50 -18.04 -6.57
C THR A 71 -0.47 -18.23 -5.05
N LYS A 72 0.66 -17.96 -4.39
CA LYS A 72 0.76 -17.94 -2.91
C LYS A 72 -0.24 -16.95 -2.30
N ALA A 73 -0.34 -15.75 -2.85
CA ALA A 73 -1.25 -14.73 -2.35
C ALA A 73 -2.72 -15.14 -2.48
N VAL A 74 -3.12 -15.68 -3.64
CA VAL A 74 -4.49 -16.18 -3.87
C VAL A 74 -4.83 -17.29 -2.89
N TRP A 75 -3.94 -18.27 -2.72
CA TRP A 75 -4.15 -19.39 -1.81
C TRP A 75 -4.29 -18.97 -0.35
N ILE A 76 -3.44 -18.04 0.11
CA ILE A 76 -3.52 -17.52 1.47
C ILE A 76 -4.86 -16.82 1.70
N ASN A 77 -5.30 -15.98 0.76
CA ASN A 77 -6.58 -15.27 0.88
C ASN A 77 -7.78 -16.23 0.90
N GLU A 78 -7.80 -17.21 0.01
CA GLU A 78 -8.86 -18.23 -0.05
C GLU A 78 -8.93 -19.08 1.24
N ILE A 79 -7.78 -19.47 1.79
CA ILE A 79 -7.72 -20.22 3.06
C ILE A 79 -8.25 -19.35 4.21
N LEU A 80 -7.79 -18.10 4.33
CA LEU A 80 -8.25 -17.19 5.38
C LEU A 80 -9.76 -16.93 5.27
N ASN A 81 -10.27 -16.69 4.06
CA ASN A 81 -11.70 -16.50 3.81
C ASN A 81 -12.53 -17.71 4.25
N LYS A 82 -12.06 -18.93 3.96
CA LYS A 82 -12.73 -20.18 4.39
C LYS A 82 -12.68 -20.41 5.90
N LEU A 83 -11.62 -19.99 6.57
CA LEU A 83 -11.49 -20.07 8.03
C LEU A 83 -12.33 -19.01 8.76
N GLY A 84 -12.81 -18.00 8.04
CA GLY A 84 -13.66 -16.93 8.55
C GLY A 84 -13.07 -15.55 8.28
N SER A 85 -13.94 -14.58 7.96
CA SER A 85 -13.57 -13.18 7.63
C SER A 85 -12.65 -12.53 8.66
N ASP A 86 -12.81 -12.90 9.93
CA ASP A 86 -12.10 -12.30 11.06
C ASP A 86 -10.60 -12.66 11.06
N TYR A 87 -10.23 -13.81 10.49
CA TYR A 87 -8.83 -14.22 10.35
C TYR A 87 -8.09 -13.42 9.29
N GLY A 88 -8.78 -13.02 8.22
CA GLY A 88 -8.24 -12.08 7.23
C GLY A 88 -7.86 -10.76 7.90
N LEU A 89 -8.78 -10.19 8.67
CA LEU A 89 -8.59 -8.96 9.45
C LEU A 89 -7.49 -9.08 10.52
N TYR A 90 -7.37 -10.23 11.19
CA TYR A 90 -6.39 -10.45 12.25
C TYR A 90 -4.93 -10.28 11.79
N LYS A 91 -4.61 -10.71 10.56
CA LYS A 91 -3.26 -10.54 9.98
C LYS A 91 -2.93 -9.05 9.77
N TYR A 92 -3.88 -8.28 9.23
CA TYR A 92 -3.69 -6.84 9.03
C TYR A 92 -3.62 -6.08 10.36
N TYR A 93 -4.44 -6.45 11.33
CA TYR A 93 -4.50 -5.79 12.63
C TYR A 93 -3.24 -6.02 13.49
N THR A 94 -2.69 -7.25 13.47
CA THR A 94 -1.45 -7.56 14.19
C THR A 94 -0.23 -6.95 13.51
N GLY A 95 -0.15 -6.94 12.17
CA GLY A 95 0.90 -6.22 11.44
C GLY A 95 0.89 -4.72 11.70
N TYR A 96 -0.30 -4.10 11.71
CA TYR A 96 -0.51 -2.69 12.05
C TYR A 96 -0.08 -2.36 13.49
N LYS A 97 -0.45 -3.20 14.48
CA LYS A 97 -0.05 -3.00 15.89
C LYS A 97 1.44 -3.26 16.15
N GLN A 98 2.08 -4.13 15.38
CA GLN A 98 3.48 -4.51 15.57
C GLN A 98 4.46 -3.62 14.78
N GLY A 99 3.97 -2.67 13.96
CA GLY A 99 4.80 -1.88 13.06
C GLY A 99 5.50 -2.69 11.97
N LYS A 100 5.12 -3.96 11.80
CA LYS A 100 5.64 -4.89 10.78
C LYS A 100 4.63 -5.03 9.67
N ILE A 101 4.55 -4.00 8.83
CA ILE A 101 3.97 -4.14 7.50
C ILE A 101 5.11 -4.68 6.62
N ASP A 102 5.33 -6.00 6.68
CA ASP A 102 6.26 -6.68 5.76
C ASP A 102 5.63 -6.67 4.35
N GLY A 103 5.88 -5.57 3.66
CA GLY A 103 5.30 -5.23 2.37
C GLY A 103 5.15 -3.72 2.30
N ALA A 104 6.23 -3.04 1.87
CA ALA A 104 6.30 -1.60 1.67
C ALA A 104 5.19 -1.12 0.74
N ILE A 105 4.00 -0.88 1.28
CA ILE A 105 3.12 0.14 0.77
C ILE A 105 3.73 1.42 1.30
N GLU A 106 4.60 2.06 0.50
CA GLU A 106 5.00 3.42 0.81
C GLU A 106 3.72 4.21 1.10
N PRO A 107 3.64 4.91 2.24
CA PRO A 107 2.47 5.71 2.56
C PRO A 107 2.13 6.59 1.35
N GLN A 108 0.90 6.51 0.87
CA GLN A 108 0.48 7.37 -0.23
C GLN A 108 0.55 8.82 0.23
N LYS A 109 1.55 9.55 -0.25
CA LYS A 109 1.70 10.97 0.02
C LYS A 109 0.46 11.70 -0.48
N VAL A 110 -0.11 12.51 0.39
CA VAL A 110 -1.24 13.37 0.04
C VAL A 110 -0.75 14.63 -0.66
N THR A 111 -1.59 15.20 -1.52
CA THR A 111 -1.31 16.50 -2.14
C THR A 111 -1.91 17.60 -1.27
N ILE A 112 -1.09 18.58 -0.87
CA ILE A 112 -1.52 19.73 -0.05
C ILE A 112 -1.07 21.06 -0.66
N PRO A 113 -1.77 22.18 -0.39
CA PRO A 113 -1.32 23.50 -0.82
C PRO A 113 0.03 23.91 -0.19
N GLN A 114 0.80 24.76 -0.88
CA GLN A 114 2.11 25.23 -0.42
C GLN A 114 2.06 25.89 0.96
N PHE A 115 1.05 26.72 1.24
CA PHE A 115 0.95 27.41 2.54
C PHE A 115 0.71 26.45 3.72
N VAL A 116 0.16 25.24 3.45
CA VAL A 116 0.01 24.17 4.46
C VAL A 116 1.33 23.46 4.66
N ALA A 117 2.05 23.17 3.57
CA ALA A 117 3.40 22.60 3.62
C ALA A 117 4.35 23.47 4.46
N ASP A 118 4.38 24.79 4.19
CA ASP A 118 5.19 25.75 4.92
C ASP A 118 4.87 25.76 6.43
N TRP A 119 3.61 25.55 6.79
CA TRP A 119 3.21 25.45 8.20
C TRP A 119 3.65 24.14 8.83
N ILE A 120 3.52 23.00 8.15
CA ILE A 120 3.98 21.70 8.66
C ILE A 120 5.49 21.74 8.90
N GLU A 121 6.27 22.31 7.98
CA GLU A 121 7.72 22.47 8.14
C GLU A 121 8.06 23.36 9.33
N TYR A 122 7.41 24.52 9.45
CA TYR A 122 7.58 25.43 10.57
C TYR A 122 7.24 24.77 11.91
N ALA A 123 6.07 24.13 12.01
CA ALA A 123 5.62 23.48 13.23
C ALA A 123 6.56 22.35 13.66
N LYS A 124 7.05 21.54 12.71
CA LYS A 124 8.07 20.51 13.01
C LYS A 124 9.41 21.10 13.42
N PHE A 125 9.82 22.21 12.79
CA PHE A 125 11.05 22.92 13.17
C PHE A 125 10.99 23.47 14.60
N GLU A 126 9.82 23.96 15.02
CA GLU A 126 9.55 24.44 16.38
C GLU A 126 9.18 23.31 17.37
N ASP A 127 9.43 22.05 17.00
CA ASP A 127 9.20 20.85 17.84
C ASP A 127 7.75 20.65 18.30
N TYR A 128 6.78 21.11 17.51
CA TYR A 128 5.37 20.79 17.77
C TYR A 128 5.12 19.32 17.43
N HIS A 129 4.39 18.62 18.30
CA HIS A 129 3.71 17.39 17.93
C HIS A 129 2.45 17.68 17.09
N LEU A 130 1.92 16.68 16.37
CA LEU A 130 0.77 16.84 15.45
C LEU A 130 -0.39 17.64 16.04
N LEU A 131 -0.86 17.29 17.23
CA LEU A 131 -1.97 18.00 17.90
C LEU A 131 -1.68 19.49 18.08
N GLY A 132 -0.48 19.81 18.56
CA GLY A 132 -0.02 21.19 18.72
C GLY A 132 0.10 21.93 17.39
N GLY A 133 0.60 21.27 16.35
CA GLY A 133 0.64 21.83 15.01
C GLY A 133 -0.75 22.18 14.46
N MET A 134 -1.78 21.40 14.80
CA MET A 134 -3.19 21.66 14.43
C MET A 134 -3.82 22.75 15.31
N ASP A 135 -3.69 22.66 16.63
CA ASP A 135 -4.28 23.60 17.58
C ASP A 135 -3.72 25.03 17.39
N SER A 136 -2.44 25.13 17.02
CA SER A 136 -1.78 26.41 16.78
C SER A 136 -2.19 27.10 15.47
N ILE A 137 -2.91 26.43 14.55
CA ILE A 137 -3.36 27.03 13.29
C ILE A 137 -4.24 28.25 13.55
N ALA A 138 -5.23 28.11 14.44
CA ALA A 138 -6.20 29.17 14.73
C ALA A 138 -5.56 30.42 15.35
N ILE A 139 -4.47 30.25 16.10
CA ILE A 139 -3.74 31.33 16.77
C ILE A 139 -2.51 31.82 15.99
N SER A 140 -2.16 31.15 14.88
CA SER A 140 -1.01 31.51 14.04
C SER A 140 -1.16 32.86 13.33
N GLY A 141 -2.38 33.39 13.24
CA GLY A 141 -2.71 34.60 12.47
C GLY A 141 -2.76 34.37 10.95
N ARG A 142 -2.50 33.15 10.46
CA ARG A 142 -2.55 32.80 9.04
C ARG A 142 -3.98 32.47 8.62
N LYS A 143 -4.74 33.50 8.24
CA LYS A 143 -6.17 33.36 7.88
C LYS A 143 -6.43 32.31 6.79
N ASN A 144 -5.58 32.25 5.77
CA ASN A 144 -5.71 31.26 4.68
C ASN A 144 -5.49 29.81 5.17
N LEU A 145 -4.62 29.62 6.16
CA LEU A 145 -4.37 28.31 6.73
C LEU A 145 -5.53 27.87 7.62
N ASP A 146 -6.04 28.76 8.48
CA ASP A 146 -7.20 28.48 9.33
C ASP A 146 -8.48 28.26 8.50
N GLU A 147 -8.70 29.07 7.46
CA GLU A 147 -9.79 28.90 6.52
C GLU A 147 -9.69 27.55 5.81
N TRP A 148 -8.55 27.23 5.19
CA TRP A 148 -8.35 25.93 4.54
C TRP A 148 -8.56 24.77 5.53
N PHE A 149 -8.00 24.85 6.74
CA PHE A 149 -8.10 23.79 7.73
C PHE A 149 -9.55 23.52 8.18
N ARG A 150 -10.43 24.54 8.11
CA ARG A 150 -11.84 24.45 8.54
C ARG A 150 -12.85 24.36 7.39
N ASP A 151 -12.43 24.59 6.15
CA ASP A 151 -13.32 24.63 4.98
C ASP A 151 -13.96 23.26 4.69
N ASN A 152 -13.22 22.17 4.94
CA ASN A 152 -13.70 20.81 4.81
C ASN A 152 -13.14 19.93 5.95
N ASP A 153 -13.98 19.08 6.54
CA ASP A 153 -13.58 18.08 7.54
C ASP A 153 -12.43 17.19 7.04
N ASP A 154 -12.36 16.94 5.72
CA ASP A 154 -11.28 16.17 5.10
C ASP A 154 -9.90 16.86 5.19
N ASN A 155 -9.85 18.19 5.34
CA ASN A 155 -8.59 18.92 5.39
C ASN A 155 -7.80 18.65 6.68
N MET A 156 -8.51 18.31 7.76
CA MET A 156 -7.86 17.85 9.00
C MET A 156 -7.20 16.47 8.80
N ASP A 157 -7.84 15.55 8.06
CA ASP A 157 -7.27 14.25 7.70
C ASP A 157 -6.09 14.41 6.73
N LEU A 158 -6.22 15.27 5.70
CA LEU A 158 -5.12 15.61 4.79
C LEU A 158 -3.92 16.19 5.55
N PHE A 159 -4.15 17.08 6.51
CA PHE A 159 -3.09 17.62 7.36
C PHE A 159 -2.39 16.52 8.17
N ALA A 160 -3.15 15.65 8.82
CA ALA A 160 -2.62 14.56 9.63
C ALA A 160 -1.83 13.55 8.78
N ARG A 161 -2.33 13.18 7.60
CA ARG A 161 -1.61 12.33 6.65
C ARG A 161 -0.35 13.00 6.14
N ALA A 162 -0.40 14.26 5.73
CA ALA A 162 0.78 15.01 5.31
C ALA A 162 1.86 15.03 6.41
N TRP A 163 1.44 15.15 7.67
CA TRP A 163 2.34 15.14 8.81
C TRP A 163 3.03 13.79 9.03
N LEU A 164 2.27 12.68 8.95
CA LEU A 164 2.74 11.33 9.28
C LEU A 164 3.42 10.62 8.09
N ASP A 165 2.77 10.69 6.94
CA ASP A 165 3.08 9.92 5.73
C ASP A 165 3.91 10.73 4.72
N GLY A 166 4.02 12.05 4.94
CA GLY A 166 4.61 12.99 3.99
C GLY A 166 3.61 13.45 2.93
N TYR A 167 4.04 14.40 2.10
CA TYR A 167 3.15 15.07 1.14
C TYR A 167 3.85 15.44 -0.16
N THR A 168 3.05 15.69 -1.20
CA THR A 168 3.42 16.44 -2.40
C THR A 168 2.75 17.80 -2.36
N VAL A 169 3.42 18.84 -2.83
CA VAL A 169 2.83 20.18 -2.86
C VAL A 169 2.05 20.39 -4.14
N GLU A 170 0.80 20.82 -4.00
CA GLU A 170 0.02 21.38 -5.11
C GLU A 170 0.70 22.66 -5.56
N LYS A 171 1.29 22.61 -6.74
CA LYS A 171 1.89 23.77 -7.35
C LYS A 171 0.79 24.63 -7.92
N GLU A 172 0.55 25.77 -7.28
CA GLU A 172 -0.37 26.77 -7.81
C GLU A 172 0.07 27.21 -9.21
N PRO A 173 -0.83 27.25 -10.20
CA PRO A 173 -0.51 27.72 -11.54
C PRO A 173 -0.04 29.17 -11.46
N LYS A 174 1.12 29.43 -12.07
CA LYS A 174 1.66 30.79 -12.20
C LYS A 174 1.35 31.35 -13.56
N TYR A 175 1.05 32.64 -13.59
CA TYR A 175 0.69 33.37 -14.80
C TYR A 175 1.72 34.45 -15.08
N THR A 176 2.00 34.66 -16.36
CA THR A 176 2.60 35.89 -16.88
C THR A 176 1.53 36.70 -17.58
N VAL A 177 1.49 38.00 -17.30
CA VAL A 177 0.51 38.93 -17.86
C VAL A 177 1.26 39.94 -18.73
N LYS A 178 0.93 40.02 -20.02
CA LYS A 178 1.56 40.88 -21.02
C LYS A 178 0.53 41.75 -21.74
N LEU A 179 0.85 43.01 -22.04
CA LEU A 179 0.00 43.86 -22.88
C LEU A 179 0.18 43.50 -24.37
N LYS A 180 -0.91 43.30 -25.13
CA LYS A 180 -0.85 42.78 -26.52
C LYS A 180 -0.03 43.59 -27.52
N ASN A 181 0.20 44.87 -27.25
CA ASN A 181 0.87 45.79 -28.17
C ASN A 181 2.20 46.33 -27.65
N THR A 182 2.68 45.85 -26.50
CA THR A 182 3.98 46.24 -25.94
C THR A 182 4.74 45.00 -25.50
N ASP A 183 6.03 45.14 -25.16
CA ASP A 183 6.78 44.07 -24.49
C ASP A 183 6.80 44.28 -22.97
N ASP A 184 5.73 44.87 -22.45
CA ASP A 184 5.57 45.14 -21.02
C ASP A 184 4.77 44.04 -20.33
N TYR A 185 5.33 43.56 -19.23
CA TYR A 185 4.76 42.51 -18.41
C TYR A 185 4.35 43.09 -17.06
N LEU A 186 3.33 42.49 -16.43
CA LEU A 186 3.04 42.75 -15.03
C LEU A 186 4.20 42.22 -14.18
N VAL A 187 4.85 43.12 -13.46
CA VAL A 187 6.05 42.82 -12.67
C VAL A 187 5.80 43.21 -11.22
N LYS A 188 6.25 42.35 -10.30
CA LYS A 188 6.37 42.68 -8.88
C LYS A 188 7.72 43.35 -8.61
N THR A 189 7.68 44.58 -8.12
CA THR A 189 8.86 45.41 -7.90
C THR A 189 9.53 45.10 -6.57
N ASN A 190 10.70 45.71 -6.30
CA ASN A 190 11.37 45.57 -4.99
C ASN A 190 10.58 46.22 -3.85
N ASN A 191 9.65 47.12 -4.15
CA ASN A 191 8.80 47.78 -3.16
C ASN A 191 7.48 47.01 -2.94
N ASP A 192 7.39 45.76 -3.38
CA ASP A 192 6.18 44.94 -3.41
C ASP A 192 5.00 45.50 -4.24
N ASP A 193 5.17 46.62 -4.93
CA ASP A 193 4.20 47.17 -5.87
C ASP A 193 4.20 46.43 -7.22
N TYR A 194 3.05 46.44 -7.89
CA TYR A 194 2.85 45.88 -9.22
C TYR A 194 2.71 46.97 -10.29
N ARG A 195 3.41 46.79 -11.42
CA ARG A 195 3.28 47.66 -12.61
C ARG A 195 3.67 46.94 -13.87
N PHE A 196 3.18 47.44 -15.01
CA PHE A 196 3.63 47.00 -16.33
C PHE A 196 5.00 47.60 -16.63
N TYR A 197 5.95 46.75 -17.00
CA TYR A 197 7.32 47.16 -17.28
C TYR A 197 7.95 46.28 -18.36
N ASN A 198 8.85 46.88 -19.14
CA ASN A 198 9.47 46.21 -20.27
C ASN A 198 10.35 45.01 -19.83
N ASN A 199 10.29 43.95 -20.64
CA ASN A 199 10.98 42.68 -20.50
C ASN A 199 12.49 42.75 -20.19
N ILE A 200 13.18 43.83 -20.60
CA ILE A 200 14.64 43.96 -20.50
C ILE A 200 15.14 44.07 -19.03
N TYR A 201 14.31 44.53 -18.10
CA TYR A 201 14.81 45.00 -16.80
C TYR A 201 14.59 44.05 -15.62
N THR A 202 13.79 43.00 -15.75
CA THR A 202 13.39 42.17 -14.60
C THR A 202 12.79 40.82 -14.99
N ASN A 203 13.06 39.79 -14.18
CA ASN A 203 12.52 38.43 -14.36
C ASN A 203 11.36 38.11 -13.40
N ARG A 204 10.90 39.07 -12.59
CA ARG A 204 9.81 38.89 -11.59
C ARG A 204 8.42 39.03 -12.20
N ARG A 205 8.09 38.14 -13.14
CA ARG A 205 6.89 38.21 -14.00
C ARG A 205 5.88 37.08 -13.78
N LYS A 206 6.25 36.09 -12.97
CA LYS A 206 5.42 34.92 -12.68
C LYS A 206 4.70 35.14 -11.36
N HIS A 207 3.38 35.22 -11.41
CA HIS A 207 2.55 35.51 -10.25
C HIS A 207 1.42 34.48 -10.17
N THR A 208 0.99 34.13 -8.97
CA THR A 208 -0.22 33.32 -8.81
C THR A 208 -1.45 34.18 -9.13
N ARG A 209 -2.58 33.55 -9.46
CA ARG A 209 -3.83 34.29 -9.71
C ARG A 209 -4.21 35.17 -8.51
N LYS A 210 -4.04 34.65 -7.30
CA LYS A 210 -4.34 35.35 -6.04
C LYS A 210 -3.45 36.58 -5.85
N GLU A 211 -2.17 36.50 -6.20
CA GLU A 211 -1.26 37.65 -6.17
C GLU A 211 -1.73 38.77 -7.11
N ILE A 212 -2.15 38.42 -8.34
CA ILE A 212 -2.65 39.37 -9.35
C ILE A 212 -3.97 40.02 -8.89
N GLU A 213 -4.90 39.22 -8.37
CA GLU A 213 -6.20 39.70 -7.88
C GLU A 213 -6.04 40.60 -6.64
N ASN A 214 -5.24 40.19 -5.65
CA ASN A 214 -4.97 40.99 -4.45
C ASN A 214 -4.26 42.31 -4.76
N ALA A 215 -3.45 42.36 -5.82
CA ALA A 215 -2.80 43.58 -6.29
C ALA A 215 -3.74 44.52 -7.07
N GLY A 216 -5.03 44.19 -7.21
CA GLY A 216 -6.01 44.98 -7.96
C GLY A 216 -5.96 44.79 -9.47
N PHE A 217 -5.18 43.83 -9.96
CA PHE A 217 -5.04 43.51 -11.38
C PHE A 217 -5.93 42.34 -11.83
N GLY A 218 -6.94 41.94 -11.04
CA GLY A 218 -7.84 40.83 -11.40
C GLY A 218 -8.58 41.01 -12.74
N TRP A 219 -8.75 42.25 -13.21
CA TRP A 219 -9.36 42.57 -14.51
C TRP A 219 -8.59 42.02 -15.72
N VAL A 220 -7.31 41.66 -15.57
CA VAL A 220 -6.48 41.16 -16.69
C VAL A 220 -6.99 39.83 -17.23
N PHE A 221 -7.67 39.03 -16.41
CA PHE A 221 -8.24 37.73 -16.82
C PHE A 221 -9.49 37.86 -17.70
N SER A 222 -10.12 39.04 -17.76
CA SER A 222 -11.30 39.32 -18.57
C SER A 222 -11.06 40.38 -19.65
N CYS A 223 -9.82 40.83 -19.82
CA CYS A 223 -9.47 41.90 -20.75
C CYS A 223 -8.87 41.35 -22.05
N GLU A 224 -9.54 41.62 -23.18
CA GLU A 224 -9.03 41.22 -24.50
C GLU A 224 -7.73 41.92 -24.89
N GLY A 225 -7.38 43.06 -24.28
CA GLY A 225 -6.14 43.80 -24.55
C GLY A 225 -4.89 43.21 -23.90
N VAL A 226 -5.04 42.13 -23.13
CA VAL A 226 -3.98 41.52 -22.33
C VAL A 226 -3.83 40.04 -22.70
N GLU A 227 -2.61 39.55 -22.69
CA GLU A 227 -2.25 38.14 -22.83
C GLU A 227 -1.89 37.60 -21.45
N VAL A 228 -2.60 36.54 -21.04
CA VAL A 228 -2.33 35.83 -19.79
C VAL A 228 -1.91 34.42 -20.16
N GLU A 229 -0.68 34.04 -19.81
CA GLU A 229 -0.10 32.73 -20.11
C GLU A 229 0.24 32.01 -18.82
N GLU A 230 -0.16 30.74 -18.71
CA GLU A 230 0.20 29.86 -17.59
C GLU A 230 1.61 29.28 -17.82
N VAL A 231 2.54 29.59 -16.92
CA VAL A 231 3.99 29.35 -17.09
C VAL A 231 4.60 28.40 -16.03
N GLY A 232 3.76 27.59 -15.38
CA GLY A 232 4.19 26.53 -14.47
C GLY A 232 3.04 25.77 -13.82
N LYS A 233 3.18 24.45 -13.79
CA LYS A 233 2.46 23.48 -12.96
C LYS A 233 3.42 22.78 -12.00
#